data_AF-A0A7J3WNH0-F1
#
_entry.id   AF-A0A7J3WNH0-F1
#
_cell.length_a   1.000
_cell.length_b   1.000
_cell.length_c   1.000
_cell.angle_alpha   90.00
_cell.angle_beta   90.00
_cell.angle_gamma   90.00
#
_symmetry.space_group_name_H-M   'P 1'
#
loop_
_entity.id
_entity.type
_entity.pdbx_description
1 polymer ?
#
loop_
_entity_poly.entity_id
_entity_poly.type
_entity_poly.pdbx_seq_one_letter_code
_entity_poly.pdbx_strand_id
1 'polypeptide(L)'
;MALPRRYRDSKQKIAGKKSKKKQCLNMRRIDDFKYDLDQLINELDEKNAAQVKGMIYAKATKQSVRDAKNYINEKEEEGIIPSEVAKKLNRLLSRFSTYR
;
A
#
# COMPACT_ATOMS: atom_id res chain seq x y z
N MET A 1 44.59 -4.99 43.85
CA MET A 1 43.28 -5.52 43.43
C MET A 1 42.81 -4.71 42.22
N ALA A 2 42.87 -5.28 41.01
CA ALA A 2 42.33 -4.66 39.80
C ALA A 2 41.18 -5.53 39.28
N LEU A 3 39.97 -4.97 39.20
CA LEU A 3 38.80 -5.68 38.69
C LEU A 3 38.82 -5.69 37.16
N PRO A 4 38.59 -6.84 36.49
CA PRO A 4 38.48 -6.87 35.05
C PRO A 4 37.08 -6.39 34.64
N ARG A 5 36.99 -5.21 34.01
CA ARG A 5 35.77 -4.77 33.34
C ARG A 5 35.57 -5.55 32.04
N ARG A 6 34.95 -6.72 32.15
CA ARG A 6 34.20 -7.35 31.05
C ARG A 6 33.03 -6.44 30.72
N TYR A 7 32.88 -6.00 29.47
CA TYR A 7 31.64 -6.27 28.72
C TYR A 7 31.87 -6.00 27.23
N ARG A 8 31.45 -6.98 26.42
CA ARG A 8 31.45 -6.96 24.96
C ARG A 8 30.60 -5.80 24.47
N ASP A 9 31.19 -4.84 23.79
CA ASP A 9 30.44 -3.97 22.88
C ASP A 9 30.26 -4.72 21.55
N SER A 10 29.45 -5.79 21.60
CA SER A 10 28.99 -6.44 20.38
C SER A 10 28.00 -5.48 19.75
N LYS A 11 28.51 -4.64 18.84
CA LYS A 11 27.79 -3.91 17.81
C LYS A 11 26.86 -4.90 17.11
N GLN A 12 25.67 -5.11 17.68
CA GLN A 12 24.63 -5.92 17.08
C GLN A 12 24.25 -5.18 15.81
N LYS A 13 24.84 -5.62 14.70
CA LYS A 13 24.28 -5.40 13.37
C LYS A 13 22.84 -5.89 13.49
N ILE A 14 21.91 -4.95 13.59
CA ILE A 14 20.48 -5.20 13.42
C ILE A 14 20.41 -5.96 12.10
N ALA A 15 20.27 -7.28 12.20
CA ALA A 15 20.16 -8.15 11.06
C ALA A 15 18.96 -7.61 10.31
N GLY A 16 19.22 -6.88 9.22
CA GLY A 16 18.19 -6.23 8.44
C GLY A 16 17.17 -7.29 8.13
N LYS A 17 15.99 -7.20 8.77
CA LYS A 17 14.87 -8.08 8.47
C LYS A 17 14.68 -7.91 6.98
N LYS A 18 15.14 -8.89 6.20
CA LYS A 18 14.95 -8.91 4.75
C LYS A 18 13.46 -8.65 4.59
N SER A 19 13.12 -7.48 4.04
CA SER A 19 11.73 -7.11 3.83
C SER A 19 11.13 -8.27 3.06
N LYS A 20 10.18 -8.99 3.70
CA LYS A 20 9.50 -10.10 3.06
C LYS A 20 9.01 -9.57 1.71
N LYS A 21 9.28 -10.28 0.62
CA LYS A 21 8.84 -9.85 -0.71
C LYS A 21 7.35 -9.57 -0.64
N LYS A 22 6.93 -8.33 -0.92
CA LYS A 22 5.53 -7.90 -0.89
C LYS A 22 5.09 -7.64 -2.31
N GLN A 23 3.85 -8.02 -2.64
CA GLN A 23 3.25 -7.52 -3.87
C GLN A 23 2.99 -6.02 -3.71
N CYS A 24 3.77 -5.21 -4.39
CA CYS A 24 3.61 -3.76 -4.43
C CYS A 24 3.22 -3.34 -5.85
N LEU A 25 2.73 -2.11 -5.99
CA LEU A 25 2.43 -1.56 -7.31
C LEU A 25 3.69 -1.53 -8.19
N ASN A 26 3.55 -1.87 -9.47
CA ASN A 26 4.65 -1.75 -10.42
C ASN A 26 5.03 -0.28 -10.61
N MET A 27 6.21 0.09 -10.09
CA MET A 27 6.68 1.48 -10.12
C MET A 27 6.90 2.04 -11.53
N ARG A 28 7.05 1.18 -12.55
CA ARG A 28 7.18 1.61 -13.96
C ARG A 28 5.86 2.05 -14.60
N ARG A 29 4.73 1.69 -14.01
CA ARG A 29 3.38 1.94 -14.54
C ARG A 29 2.53 2.74 -13.56
N ILE A 30 3.17 3.59 -12.76
CA ILE A 30 2.48 4.43 -11.78
C ILE A 30 1.57 5.44 -12.46
N ASP A 31 2.03 6.07 -13.54
CA ASP A 31 1.24 7.09 -14.24
C ASP A 31 -0.01 6.49 -14.89
N ASP A 32 0.11 5.32 -15.54
CA ASP A 32 -1.03 4.53 -16.01
C ASP A 32 -2.03 4.26 -14.87
N PHE A 33 -1.51 3.80 -13.72
CA PHE A 33 -2.34 3.48 -12.55
C PHE A 33 -3.05 4.70 -11.99
N LYS A 34 -2.35 5.85 -11.91
CA LYS A 34 -2.95 7.11 -11.43
C LYS A 34 -4.07 7.55 -12.36
N TYR A 35 -3.87 7.47 -13.67
CA TYR A 35 -4.87 7.85 -14.66
C TYR A 35 -6.12 6.98 -14.56
N ASP A 36 -5.96 5.66 -14.55
CA ASP A 36 -7.09 4.74 -14.40
C ASP A 36 -7.79 4.91 -13.04
N LEU A 37 -7.03 5.17 -11.98
CA LEU A 37 -7.58 5.40 -10.65
C LEU A 37 -8.36 6.73 -10.58
N ASP A 38 -7.89 7.78 -11.24
CA ASP A 38 -8.63 9.05 -11.40
C ASP A 38 -9.96 8.84 -12.13
N GLN A 39 -9.97 8.06 -13.22
CA GLN A 39 -11.20 7.74 -13.93
C GLN A 39 -12.23 7.04 -13.04
N LEU A 40 -11.78 6.07 -12.23
CA LEU A 40 -12.65 5.35 -11.31
C LEU A 40 -13.13 6.20 -10.13
N ILE A 41 -12.31 7.15 -9.68
CA ILE A 41 -12.63 8.00 -8.54
C ILE A 41 -13.47 9.21 -8.93
N ASN A 42 -13.40 9.67 -10.19
CA ASN A 42 -14.31 10.70 -10.71
C ASN A 42 -15.78 10.24 -10.73
N GLU A 43 -16.05 8.93 -10.64
CA GLU A 43 -17.41 8.40 -10.44
C GLU A 43 -17.92 8.63 -8.98
N LEU A 44 -17.05 9.02 -8.04
CA LEU A 44 -17.40 9.35 -6.64
C LEU A 44 -17.55 10.86 -6.40
N ASP A 45 -18.19 11.20 -5.28
CA ASP A 45 -18.27 12.57 -4.77
C ASP A 45 -16.87 13.16 -4.50
N GLU A 46 -16.65 14.41 -4.96
CA GLU A 46 -15.36 15.11 -4.93
C GLU A 46 -14.72 15.17 -3.53
N LYS A 47 -15.55 15.21 -2.48
CA LYS A 47 -15.08 15.30 -1.08
C LYS A 47 -14.33 14.04 -0.64
N ASN A 48 -14.84 12.87 -1.01
CA ASN A 48 -14.27 11.59 -0.59
C ASN A 48 -13.23 11.08 -1.59
N ALA A 49 -13.33 11.51 -2.86
CA ALA A 49 -12.44 11.17 -3.96
C ALA A 49 -10.96 11.42 -3.64
N ALA A 50 -10.62 12.65 -3.23
CA ALA A 50 -9.23 13.03 -2.96
C ALA A 50 -8.61 12.22 -1.81
N GLN A 51 -9.38 12.00 -0.74
CA GLN A 51 -8.94 11.23 0.42
C GLN A 51 -8.73 9.76 0.06
N VAL A 52 -9.70 9.13 -0.61
CA VAL A 52 -9.63 7.73 -1.03
C VAL A 52 -8.47 7.52 -2.00
N LYS A 53 -8.30 8.41 -2.98
CA LYS A 53 -7.19 8.40 -3.95
C LYS A 53 -5.83 8.39 -3.25
N GLY A 54 -5.61 9.34 -2.36
CA GLY A 54 -4.35 9.46 -1.62
C GLY A 54 -4.05 8.22 -0.78
N MET A 55 -5.08 7.67 -0.13
CA MET A 55 -4.93 6.50 0.72
C MET A 55 -4.65 5.22 -0.08
N ILE A 56 -5.36 4.99 -1.19
CA ILE A 56 -5.12 3.84 -2.09
C ILE A 56 -3.70 3.92 -2.65
N TYR A 57 -3.29 5.10 -3.13
CA TYR A 57 -1.94 5.30 -3.65
C TYR A 57 -0.86 5.02 -2.59
N ALA A 58 -1.03 5.55 -1.38
CA ALA A 58 -0.09 5.32 -0.27
C ALA A 58 -0.02 3.84 0.13
N LYS A 59 -1.16 3.15 0.26
CA LYS A 59 -1.22 1.73 0.62
C LYS A 59 -0.62 0.84 -0.47
N ALA A 60 -0.98 1.07 -1.74
CA ALA A 60 -0.52 0.26 -2.87
C ALA A 60 0.99 0.39 -3.14
N THR A 61 1.58 1.56 -2.86
CA THR A 61 3.01 1.83 -3.07
C THR A 61 3.88 1.51 -1.85
N LYS A 62 3.47 1.91 -0.64
CA LYS A 62 4.28 1.80 0.59
C LYS A 62 4.06 0.49 1.35
N GLN A 63 2.83 -0.06 1.34
CA GLN A 63 2.48 -1.25 2.13
C GLN A 63 2.43 -2.50 1.27
N SER A 64 1.33 -2.69 0.55
CA SER A 64 1.12 -3.79 -0.39
C SER A 64 -0.18 -3.58 -1.16
N VAL A 65 -0.32 -4.26 -2.29
CA VAL A 65 -1.57 -4.30 -3.05
C VAL A 65 -2.70 -4.90 -2.21
N ARG A 66 -2.39 -5.88 -1.35
CA ARG A 66 -3.40 -6.50 -0.46
C ARG A 66 -3.96 -5.50 0.56
N ASP A 67 -3.12 -4.67 1.15
CA ASP A 67 -3.56 -3.61 2.07
C ASP A 67 -4.44 -2.59 1.37
N ALA A 68 -4.14 -2.25 0.11
CA ALA A 68 -4.98 -1.38 -0.69
C ALA A 68 -6.36 -2.00 -0.99
N LYS A 69 -6.42 -3.31 -1.28
CA LYS A 69 -7.69 -4.03 -1.46
C LYS A 69 -8.53 -4.06 -0.19
N ASN A 70 -7.91 -4.36 0.96
CA ASN A 70 -8.61 -4.33 2.24
C ASN A 70 -9.22 -2.95 2.52
N TYR A 71 -8.49 -1.88 2.24
CA TYR A 71 -9.02 -0.53 2.38
C TYR A 71 -10.24 -0.25 1.50
N ILE A 72 -10.23 -0.74 0.25
CA ILE A 72 -11.37 -0.56 -0.66
C ILE A 72 -12.59 -1.31 -0.10
N ASN A 73 -12.41 -2.54 0.40
CA ASN A 73 -13.49 -3.31 1.00
C ASN A 73 -14.04 -2.63 2.27
N GLU A 74 -13.16 -2.13 3.17
CA GLU A 74 -13.58 -1.36 4.34
C GLU A 74 -14.43 -0.14 3.93
N LYS A 75 -14.02 0.57 2.87
CA LYS A 75 -14.75 1.75 2.36
C LYS A 75 -16.02 1.41 1.60
N GLU A 76 -16.13 0.22 1.02
CA GLU A 76 -17.36 -0.33 0.46
C GLU A 76 -18.36 -0.67 1.57
N GLU A 77 -17.90 -1.32 2.65
CA GLU A 77 -18.73 -1.65 3.81
C GLU A 77 -19.23 -0.41 4.56
N GLU A 78 -18.41 0.65 4.63
CA GLU A 78 -18.81 1.96 5.16
C GLU A 78 -19.81 2.71 4.26
N GLY A 79 -20.06 2.23 3.03
CA GLY A 79 -20.95 2.89 2.06
C GLY A 79 -20.34 4.14 1.40
N ILE A 80 -19.04 4.35 1.55
CA ILE A 80 -18.32 5.48 0.93
C ILE A 80 -18.06 5.22 -0.54
N ILE A 81 -17.73 3.97 -0.89
CA ILE A 81 -17.47 3.54 -2.27
C ILE A 81 -18.58 2.60 -2.73
N PRO A 82 -19.21 2.84 -3.88
CA PRO A 82 -20.20 1.92 -4.41
C PRO A 82 -19.53 0.61 -4.85
N SER A 83 -20.24 -0.52 -4.70
CA SER A 83 -19.72 -1.86 -4.99
C SER A 83 -19.16 -2.01 -6.41
N GLU A 84 -19.74 -1.30 -7.39
CA GLU A 84 -19.24 -1.30 -8.76
C GLU A 84 -17.83 -0.72 -8.88
N VAL A 85 -17.59 0.43 -8.24
CA VAL A 85 -16.27 1.08 -8.23
C VAL A 85 -15.27 0.26 -7.43
N ALA A 86 -15.69 -0.32 -6.29
CA ALA A 86 -14.86 -1.21 -5.49
C ALA A 86 -14.36 -2.42 -6.29
N LYS A 87 -15.24 -3.07 -7.07
CA LYS A 87 -14.87 -4.18 -7.97
C LYS A 87 -13.88 -3.73 -9.06
N LYS A 88 -14.12 -2.57 -9.69
CA LYS A 88 -13.20 -2.02 -10.71
C LYS A 88 -11.82 -1.71 -10.12
N LEU A 89 -11.76 -1.09 -8.94
CA LEU A 89 -10.50 -0.80 -8.22
C LEU A 89 -9.75 -2.07 -7.83
N ASN A 90 -10.45 -3.09 -7.34
CA ASN A 90 -9.87 -4.39 -7.02
C ASN A 90 -9.22 -5.06 -8.25
N ARG A 91 -9.86 -4.94 -9.42
CA ARG A 91 -9.33 -5.43 -10.70
C ARG A 91 -8.12 -4.62 -11.15
N LEU A 92 -8.18 -3.29 -11.01
CA LEU A 92 -7.07 -2.37 -11.30
C LEU A 92 -5.82 -2.76 -10.48
N LEU A 93 -5.97 -2.86 -9.16
CA LEU A 93 -4.91 -3.23 -8.24
C LEU A 93 -4.28 -4.59 -8.59
N SER A 94 -5.09 -5.56 -9.02
CA SER A 94 -4.60 -6.87 -9.44
C SER A 94 -3.81 -6.81 -10.76
N ARG A 95 -4.20 -5.92 -11.68
CA ARG A 95 -3.54 -5.75 -12.99
C ARG A 95 -2.17 -5.09 -12.87
N PHE A 96 -2.03 -4.16 -11.92
CA PHE A 96 -0.79 -3.41 -11.69
C PHE A 96 0.06 -3.98 -10.54
N SER A 97 -0.35 -5.10 -9.91
CA SER A 97 0.44 -5.75 -8.89
C SER A 97 1.66 -6.45 -9.49
N THR A 98 2.81 -6.30 -8.86
CA THR A 98 3.99 -7.10 -9.17
C THR A 98 4.63 -7.59 -7.88
N TYR A 99 5.20 -8.79 -7.89
CA TYR A 99 5.93 -9.31 -6.74
C TYR A 99 7.29 -8.62 -6.63
N ARG A 100 7.56 -7.95 -5.50
CA ARG A 100 8.83 -7.28 -5.22
C ARG A 100 9.48 -7.80 -3.95
#